data_AF-A0A849TAH8-F1
#
_entry.id   AF-A0A849TAH8-F1
#
_cell.length_a   1.000
_cell.length_b   1.000
_cell.length_c   1.000
_cell.angle_alpha   90.00
_cell.angle_beta   90.00
_cell.angle_gamma   90.00
#
_symmetry.space_group_name_H-M   'P 1'
#
loop_
_entity.id
_entity.type
_entity.pdbx_description
1 polymer ?
#
loop_
_entity_poly.entity_id
_entity_poly.type
_entity_poly.pdbx_seq_one_letter_code
_entity_poly.pdbx_strand_id
1 'polypeptide(L)' 'MFDIVDGFGGGSNQWLNIFLLIFAVLRVYLEIIKFDFTALPLTKGLFRGDREQAIKFHKNGLYLSLGYIVFSAPFTLFA' A
#
# COMPACT_ATOMS: atom_id res chain seq x y z
N MET A 1 3.38 27.95 6.03
CA MET A 1 3.06 27.11 4.87
C MET A 1 3.45 25.70 5.25
N PHE A 2 2.52 24.73 5.29
CA PHE A 2 2.88 23.34 5.58
C PHE A 2 3.83 22.89 4.48
N ASP A 3 5.08 22.63 4.84
CA ASP A 3 6.08 22.17 3.92
C ASP A 3 5.90 20.66 3.73
N ILE A 4 4.98 20.31 2.83
CA ILE A 4 4.69 18.93 2.44
C ILE A 4 5.95 18.23 1.91
N VAL A 5 6.95 18.98 1.45
CA VAL A 5 8.23 18.45 0.96
C VAL A 5 9.13 18.05 2.13
N ASP A 6 9.24 18.89 3.17
CA ASP A 6 9.99 18.54 4.40
C ASP A 6 9.29 17.52 5.30
N GLY A 7 7.97 17.34 5.15
CA GLY A 7 7.21 16.30 5.87
C GLY A 7 7.72 14.87 5.64
N PHE A 8 8.43 14.63 4.54
CA PHE A 8 9.07 13.35 4.21
C PHE A 8 10.58 13.31 4.55
N GLY A 9 11.21 14.43 4.95
CA GLY A 9 12.66 14.58 5.09
C GLY A 9 13.28 14.25 6.46
N GLY A 10 12.48 14.04 7.51
CA GLY A 10 13.00 13.65 8.83
C GLY A 10 13.45 12.18 8.89
N GLY A 11 14.59 11.86 9.51
CA GLY A 11 15.17 10.50 9.55
C GLY A 11 14.26 9.38 10.09
N SER A 12 13.19 9.71 10.83
CA SER A 12 12.11 8.78 11.22
C SER A 12 11.26 8.28 10.04
N ASN A 13 11.23 9.04 8.94
CA ASN A 13 10.45 8.76 7.73
C ASN A 13 11.12 7.75 6.80
N GLN A 14 12.45 7.57 6.88
CA GLN A 14 13.17 6.65 5.99
C GLN A 14 12.80 5.19 6.26
N TRP A 15 12.82 4.77 7.53
CA TRP A 15 12.41 3.41 7.90
C TRP A 15 10.93 3.16 7.59
N LEU A 16 10.06 4.13 7.87
CA LEU A 16 8.66 4.06 7.51
C LEU A 16 8.48 3.88 5.99
N ASN A 17 9.21 4.65 5.18
CA ASN A 17 9.16 4.53 3.73
C ASN A 17 9.63 3.17 3.23
N ILE A 18 10.72 2.63 3.79
CA ILE A 18 11.20 1.29 3.47
C ILE A 18 10.14 0.23 3.80
N PHE A 19 9.55 0.28 5.00
CA PHE A 19 8.49 -0.65 5.38
C PHE A 19 7.28 -0.56 4.45
N LEU A 20 6.79 0.64 4.17
CA LEU A 20 5.67 0.86 3.26
C LEU A 20 5.98 0.38 1.84
N LEU A 21 7.22 0.55 1.37
CA LEU A 21 7.65 0.06 0.06
C LEU A 21 7.65 -1.47 0.00
N ILE A 22 8.15 -2.14 1.05
CA ILE A 22 8.10 -3.60 1.17
C ILE A 22 6.65 -4.09 1.14
N PHE A 23 5.74 -3.45 1.91
CA PHE A 23 4.32 -3.81 1.89
C PHE A 23 3.65 -3.55 0.55
N ALA A 24 4.00 -2.47 -0.14
CA ALA A 24 3.48 -2.17 -1.47
C ALA A 24 3.93 -3.23 -2.50
N VAL A 25 5.20 -3.63 -2.47
CA VAL A 25 5.72 -4.71 -3.34
C VAL A 25 5.06 -6.05 -3.01
N LEU A 26 4.95 -6.39 -1.72
CA LEU A 26 4.25 -7.59 -1.27
C LEU A 26 2.80 -7.60 -1.76
N ARG A 27 2.12 -6.44 -1.69
CA ARG A 27 0.74 -6.31 -2.18
C ARG A 27 0.63 -6.60 -3.67
N VAL A 28 1.55 -6.08 -4.49
CA VAL A 28 1.60 -6.37 -5.93
C VAL A 28 1.88 -7.85 -6.20
N TYR A 29 2.81 -8.46 -5.46
CA TYR A 29 3.10 -9.89 -5.57
C TYR A 29 1.87 -10.76 -5.29
N LEU A 30 1.14 -10.46 -4.21
CA LEU A 30 -0.08 -11.19 -3.85
C LEU A 30 -1.17 -11.06 -4.92
N GLU A 31 -1.26 -9.91 -5.61
CA GLU A 31 -2.17 -9.74 -6.75
C GLU A 31 -1.75 -10.61 -7.95
N ILE A 32 -0.45 -10.72 -8.25
CA ILE A 32 0.07 -11.54 -9.36
C ILE A 32 -0.30 -13.02 -9.17
N ILE A 33 -0.21 -13.54 -7.96
CA ILE A 33 -0.61 -14.92 -7.64
C ILE A 33 -2.13 -15.08 -7.46
N LYS A 34 -2.91 -14.01 -7.72
CA LYS A 34 -4.38 -13.97 -7.59
C LYS A 34 -4.87 -14.35 -6.20
N PHE A 35 -4.18 -13.90 -5.15
CA PHE A 35 -4.57 -14.12 -3.78
C PHE A 35 -5.97 -13.54 -3.50
N ASP A 36 -6.90 -14.34 -2.98
CA ASP A 36 -8.26 -13.89 -2.67
C ASP A 36 -8.30 -13.13 -1.34
N PHE A 37 -8.11 -11.80 -1.41
CA PHE A 37 -8.21 -10.93 -0.26
C PHE A 37 -9.62 -10.83 0.33
N THR A 38 -10.66 -11.18 -0.41
CA THR A 38 -12.05 -11.17 0.09
C THR A 38 -12.32 -12.36 1.02
N ALA A 39 -11.49 -13.40 0.94
CA ALA A 39 -11.61 -14.58 1.79
C ALA A 39 -11.08 -14.37 3.22
N LEU A 40 -10.26 -13.33 3.45
CA LEU A 40 -9.62 -13.05 4.74
C LEU A 40 -10.66 -12.76 5.83
N PRO A 41 -10.48 -13.29 7.06
CA PRO A 41 -11.42 -13.07 8.16
C PRO A 41 -11.55 -11.59 8.51
N LEU A 42 -10.45 -10.83 8.46
CA LEU A 42 -10.45 -9.39 8.69
C LEU A 42 -11.26 -8.65 7.63
N THR A 43 -11.10 -8.99 6.35
CA THR A 43 -11.87 -8.36 5.25
C THR A 43 -13.36 -8.70 5.38
N LYS A 44 -13.70 -9.96 5.69
CA LYS A 44 -15.09 -10.36 5.94
C LYS A 44 -15.72 -9.61 7.11
N GLY A 45 -14.97 -9.45 8.21
CA GLY A 45 -15.41 -8.71 9.39
C GLY A 45 -15.62 -7.22 9.10
N LEU A 46 -14.69 -6.59 8.39
CA LEU A 46 -14.74 -5.16 8.07
C LEU A 46 -15.93 -4.80 7.17
N PHE A 47 -16.18 -5.61 6.14
CA PHE A 47 -17.25 -5.36 5.17
C PHE A 47 -18.55 -6.09 5.52
N ARG A 48 -18.64 -6.78 6.67
CA ARG A 48 -19.82 -7.56 7.11
C ARG A 48 -20.34 -8.54 6.04
N GLY A 49 -19.42 -9.13 5.27
CA GLY A 49 -19.75 -10.02 4.16
C GLY A 49 -20.14 -9.32 2.84
N ASP A 50 -20.13 -7.99 2.76
CA ASP A 50 -20.27 -7.26 1.49
C ASP A 50 -19.02 -7.45 0.63
N ARG A 51 -19.09 -8.44 -0.26
CA ARG A 51 -18.00 -8.81 -1.14
C ARG A 51 -17.70 -7.74 -2.18
N GLU A 52 -18.70 -7.01 -2.67
CA GLU A 52 -18.49 -6.02 -3.73
C GLU A 52 -17.68 -4.83 -3.21
N GLN A 53 -18.02 -4.33 -2.02
CA GLN A 53 -17.25 -3.27 -1.37
C GLN A 53 -15.83 -3.73 -1.02
N ALA A 54 -15.67 -4.98 -0.55
CA ALA A 54 -14.36 -5.54 -0.28
C ALA A 54 -13.47 -5.60 -1.55
N ILE A 55 -14.03 -6.01 -2.68
CA ILE A 55 -13.30 -6.03 -3.97
C ILE A 55 -12.87 -4.61 -4.36
N LYS A 56 -13.78 -3.63 -4.28
CA LYS A 56 -13.47 -2.23 -4.62
C LYS A 56 -12.36 -1.68 -3.72
N PHE A 57 -12.42 -1.96 -2.41
CA PHE A 57 -11.39 -1.55 -1.46
C PHE A 57 -10.02 -2.12 -1.80
N HIS A 58 -9.92 -3.43 -2.06
CA HIS A 58 -8.66 -4.08 -2.41
C HIS A 58 -8.10 -3.60 -3.75
N LYS A 59 -8.98 -3.32 -4.73
CA LYS A 59 -8.59 -2.73 -6.02
C LYS A 59 -8.03 -1.33 -5.86
N ASN A 60 -8.66 -0.49 -5.03
CA ASN A 60 -8.14 0.85 -4.72
C ASN A 60 -6.81 0.77 -3.96
N GLY A 61 -6.68 -0.17 -3.03
CA GLY A 61 -5.43 -0.45 -2.33
C GLY A 61 -4.29 -0.82 -3.27
N LEU A 62 -4.55 -1.64 -4.29
CA LEU A 62 -3.56 -1.98 -5.32
C LEU A 62 -3.12 -0.74 -6.11
N TYR A 63 -4.05 0.11 -6.55
CA TYR A 63 -3.69 1.34 -7.26
C TYR A 63 -2.84 2.27 -6.40
N LEU A 64 -3.15 2.37 -5.11
CA LEU A 64 -2.34 3.13 -4.16
C LEU A 64 -0.94 2.53 -4.01
N SER A 65 -0.81 1.20 -3.90
CA SER A 65 0.48 0.52 -3.83
C SER A 65 1.34 0.74 -5.08
N LEU A 66 0.72 0.65 -6.26
CA LEU A 66 1.42 0.92 -7.53
C LEU A 66 1.91 2.37 -7.61
N GLY A 67 1.05 3.33 -7.26
CA GLY A 67 1.44 4.74 -7.19
C GLY A 67 2.57 4.96 -6.19
N TYR A 68 2.46 4.38 -4.99
CA TYR A 68 3.50 4.48 -3.97
C TYR A 68 4.84 3.96 -4.46
N ILE A 69 4.90 2.78 -5.10
CA ILE A 69 6.14 2.23 -5.67
C ILE A 69 6.73 3.19 -6.72
N VAL A 70 5.92 3.68 -7.65
CA VAL A 70 6.39 4.57 -8.73
C VAL A 70 6.99 5.86 -8.18
N PHE A 71 6.35 6.46 -7.17
CA PHE A 71 6.77 7.75 -6.63
C PHE A 71 7.82 7.65 -5.52
N SER A 72 7.85 6.58 -4.73
CA SER A 72 8.74 6.48 -3.56
C SER A 72 9.97 5.60 -3.77
N ALA A 73 9.90 4.59 -4.64
CA ALA A 73 11.02 3.65 -4.83
C ALA A 73 12.30 4.33 -5.34
N PRO A 74 12.26 5.28 -6.30
CA PRO A 74 13.47 5.93 -6.77
C PRO A 74 14.23 6.66 -5.65
N PHE A 75 13.51 7.42 -4.82
CA PHE A 75 14.08 8.13 -3.69
C PHE A 75 14.51 7.20 -2.56
N THR A 76 13.79 6.10 -2.33
CA THR A 76 14.11 5.20 -1.20
C THR A 76 15.30 4.27 -1.51
N LEU A 77 15.52 3.92 -2.78
CA LEU A 77 16.54 2.95 -3.19
C LEU A 77 17.82 3.56 -3.75
N PHE A 78 17.74 4.78 -4.30
CA PHE A 78 18.86 5.40 -5.03
C PHE A 78 19.24 6.80 -4.53
N ALA A 79 18.55 7.36 -3.53
CA ALA A 79 18.99 8.58 -2.83
C ALA A 79 19.86 8.24 -1.62
#